data_AF-A0A7S1KEI4-F1
#
_entry.id   AF-A0A7S1KEI4-F1
#
_cell.length_a   1.000
_cell.length_b   1.000
_cell.length_c   1.000
_cell.angle_alpha   90.00
_cell.angle_beta   90.00
_cell.angle_gamma   90.00
#
_symmetry.space_group_name_H-M   'P 1'
#
loop_
_entity.id
_entity.type
_entity.pdbx_description
1 polymer ?
#
loop_
_entity_poly.entity_id
_entity_poly.type
_entity_poly.pdbx_seq_one_letter_code
_entity_poly.pdbx_strand_id
1 'polypeptide(L)'
;VEWRSPPLGRPVSRVALQCGRDKLFVGAGQTIWGFTRKGKEFLKFKTNLTETISSLVVHEAMIWAGGDYLLTIYDSCKDAGFVMSPDRINDLQCAAVAGPQTPLCSIVACQDRHIRVYSGEQLYHQYPVDGPVTALGFLRERVPGSQL
;
A
#
# COMPACT_ATOMS: atom_id res chain seq x y z
N VAL A 1 9.46 -23.74 14.12
CA VAL A 1 8.04 -24.11 13.88
C VAL A 1 7.59 -23.39 12.63
N GLU A 2 7.24 -24.13 11.58
CA GLU A 2 6.69 -23.57 10.35
C GLU A 2 5.20 -23.27 10.60
N TRP A 3 4.81 -21.99 10.59
CA TRP A 3 3.40 -21.61 10.70
C TRP A 3 2.79 -21.45 9.31
N ARG A 4 1.53 -21.86 9.16
CA ARG A 4 0.74 -21.68 7.95
C ARG A 4 -0.58 -21.04 8.31
N SER A 5 -1.02 -20.06 7.52
CA SER A 5 -2.36 -19.51 7.68
C SER A 5 -3.42 -20.56 7.32
N PRO A 6 -4.63 -20.47 7.88
CA PRO A 6 -5.79 -21.11 7.27
C PRO A 6 -5.98 -20.64 5.82
N PRO A 7 -6.66 -21.41 4.96
CA PRO A 7 -7.04 -20.96 3.63
C PRO A 7 -7.87 -19.67 3.70
N LEU A 8 -7.44 -18.63 2.98
CA LEU A 8 -8.12 -17.33 2.99
C LEU A 8 -9.37 -17.28 2.08
N GLY A 9 -9.63 -18.36 1.34
CA GLY A 9 -10.79 -18.50 0.43
C GLY A 9 -10.65 -17.77 -0.92
N ARG A 10 -9.66 -16.89 -1.07
CA ARG A 10 -9.29 -16.22 -2.33
C ARG A 10 -7.77 -16.23 -2.49
N PRO A 11 -7.25 -16.17 -3.74
CA PRO A 11 -5.82 -16.02 -3.98
C PRO A 11 -5.27 -14.78 -3.28
N VAL A 12 -4.05 -14.90 -2.73
CA VAL A 12 -3.30 -13.76 -2.21
C VAL A 12 -2.82 -12.94 -3.40
N SER A 13 -3.21 -11.67 -3.45
CA SER A 13 -2.85 -10.74 -4.52
C SER A 13 -1.77 -9.76 -4.10
N ARG A 14 -1.72 -9.41 -2.80
CA ARG A 14 -0.72 -8.50 -2.23
C ARG A 14 -0.39 -8.83 -0.78
N VAL A 15 0.82 -8.45 -0.38
CA VAL A 15 1.35 -8.58 0.97
C VAL A 15 2.05 -7.28 1.34
N ALA A 16 1.78 -6.76 2.53
CA ALA A 16 2.44 -5.59 3.08
C ALA A 16 2.97 -5.90 4.47
N LEU A 17 4.24 -5.54 4.73
CA LEU A 17 4.85 -5.68 6.04
C LEU A 17 4.84 -4.33 6.75
N GLN A 18 4.32 -4.29 7.97
CA GLN A 18 4.46 -3.11 8.82
C GLN A 18 5.82 -3.19 9.55
N CYS A 19 6.84 -2.57 8.94
CA CYS A 19 8.18 -2.47 9.52
C CYS A 19 8.14 -1.90 10.94
N GLY A 20 8.86 -2.53 11.87
CA GLY A 20 8.93 -2.11 13.27
C GLY A 20 7.78 -2.59 14.18
N ARG A 21 6.72 -3.20 13.64
CA ARG A 21 5.58 -3.71 14.43
C ARG A 21 5.30 -5.20 14.27
N ASP A 22 6.09 -5.92 13.47
CA ASP A 22 5.99 -7.39 13.32
C ASP A 22 4.60 -7.89 12.91
N LYS A 23 3.92 -7.09 12.09
CA LYS A 23 2.59 -7.38 11.54
C LYS A 23 2.67 -7.52 10.03
N LEU A 24 2.05 -8.57 9.54
CA LEU A 24 1.87 -8.89 8.14
C LEU A 24 0.42 -8.56 7.76
N PHE A 25 0.23 -7.86 6.65
CA PHE A 25 -1.07 -7.60 6.07
C PHE A 25 -1.15 -8.26 4.70
N VAL A 26 -2.29 -8.88 4.40
CA VAL A 26 -2.48 -9.69 3.19
C VAL A 26 -3.79 -9.29 2.52
N GLY A 27 -3.71 -8.88 1.27
CA GLY A 27 -4.88 -8.69 0.42
C GLY A 27 -5.26 -10.00 -0.27
N ALA A 28 -6.51 -10.43 -0.10
CA ALA A 28 -7.09 -11.58 -0.80
C ALA A 28 -8.52 -11.27 -1.23
N GLY A 29 -8.76 -11.13 -2.53
CA GLY A 29 -10.01 -10.56 -3.04
C GLY A 29 -10.19 -9.12 -2.53
N GLN A 30 -11.33 -8.84 -1.90
CA GLN A 30 -11.67 -7.53 -1.29
C GLN A 30 -11.46 -7.51 0.23
N THR A 31 -10.66 -8.45 0.77
CA THR A 31 -10.44 -8.57 2.21
C THR A 31 -8.97 -8.41 2.55
N ILE A 32 -8.70 -7.59 3.56
CA ILE A 32 -7.39 -7.42 4.16
C ILE A 32 -7.34 -8.24 5.44
N TRP A 33 -6.38 -9.14 5.50
CA TRP A 33 -6.09 -9.98 6.66
C TRP A 33 -4.84 -9.47 7.36
N GLY A 34 -4.83 -9.46 8.69
CA GLY A 34 -3.67 -9.09 9.49
C GLY A 34 -3.21 -10.26 10.36
N PHE A 35 -1.93 -10.60 10.26
CA PHE A 35 -1.28 -11.64 11.05
C PHE A 35 -0.10 -11.06 11.82
N THR A 36 0.07 -11.52 13.06
CA THR A 36 1.29 -11.26 13.83
C THR A 36 2.44 -12.13 13.30
N ARG A 37 3.69 -11.80 13.66
CA ARG A 37 4.87 -12.65 13.39
C ARG A 37 4.71 -14.11 13.88
N LYS A 38 3.91 -14.32 14.94
CA LYS A 38 3.61 -15.67 15.47
C LYS A 38 2.48 -16.39 14.71
N GLY A 39 1.92 -15.77 13.68
CA GLY A 39 0.84 -16.35 12.89
C GLY A 39 -0.56 -16.18 13.46
N LYS A 40 -0.72 -15.49 14.60
CA LYS A 40 -2.06 -15.16 15.12
C LYS A 40 -2.73 -14.13 14.20
N GLU A 41 -3.91 -14.45 13.69
CA GLU A 41 -4.81 -13.49 13.03
C GLU A 41 -5.30 -12.46 14.06
N PHE A 42 -5.18 -11.18 13.73
CA PHE A 42 -5.67 -10.08 14.57
C PHE A 42 -6.59 -9.11 13.83
N LEU A 43 -6.69 -9.23 12.50
CA LEU A 43 -7.51 -8.36 11.67
C LEU A 43 -8.11 -9.17 10.52
N LYS A 44 -9.39 -8.95 10.27
CA LYS A 44 -10.09 -9.35 9.05
C LYS A 44 -11.01 -8.20 8.64
N PHE A 45 -10.58 -7.42 7.67
CA PHE A 45 -11.27 -6.22 7.22
C PHE A 45 -11.77 -6.42 5.80
N LYS A 46 -13.09 -6.48 5.62
CA LYS A 46 -13.71 -6.47 4.29
C LYS A 46 -13.83 -5.02 3.82
N THR A 47 -13.12 -4.69 2.74
CA THR A 47 -13.08 -3.34 2.18
C THR A 47 -14.37 -3.05 1.38
N ASN A 48 -14.56 -1.78 1.01
CA ASN A 48 -15.60 -1.33 0.08
C ASN A 48 -15.17 -1.38 -1.39
N LEU A 49 -13.95 -1.84 -1.69
CA LEU A 49 -13.48 -2.02 -3.06
C LEU A 49 -14.38 -3.01 -3.81
N THR A 50 -14.63 -2.77 -5.10
CA THR A 50 -15.38 -3.68 -5.99
C THR A 50 -14.45 -4.69 -6.67
N GLU A 51 -13.15 -4.40 -6.72
CA GLU A 51 -12.12 -5.19 -7.39
C GLU A 51 -11.26 -5.98 -6.39
N THR A 52 -10.47 -6.92 -6.90
CA THR A 52 -9.43 -7.56 -6.07
C THR A 52 -8.35 -6.55 -5.73
N ILE A 53 -7.90 -6.54 -4.47
CA ILE A 53 -6.83 -5.67 -3.99
C ILE A 53 -5.54 -5.98 -4.75
N SER A 54 -5.09 -5.10 -5.63
CA SER A 54 -3.83 -5.17 -6.38
C SER A 54 -2.80 -4.14 -5.90
N SER A 55 -3.13 -3.28 -4.95
CA SER A 55 -2.19 -2.39 -4.27
C SER A 55 -2.50 -2.39 -2.78
N LEU A 56 -1.46 -2.47 -1.93
CA LEU A 56 -1.62 -2.47 -0.48
C LEU A 56 -0.39 -1.86 0.21
N VAL A 57 -0.59 -0.79 0.96
CA VAL A 57 0.42 -0.19 1.85
C VAL A 57 -0.22 0.04 3.21
N VAL A 58 0.52 -0.21 4.29
CA VAL A 58 0.06 -0.02 5.66
C VAL A 58 1.08 0.78 6.44
N HIS A 59 0.64 1.87 7.06
CA HIS A 59 1.46 2.69 7.94
C HIS A 59 0.67 3.06 9.19
N GLU A 60 1.16 2.65 10.36
CA GLU A 60 0.43 2.77 11.63
C GLU A 60 -1.02 2.24 11.58
N ALA A 61 -2.02 3.12 11.68
CA ALA A 61 -3.45 2.81 11.56
C ALA A 61 -4.00 3.06 10.14
N MET A 62 -3.22 3.70 9.28
CA MET A 62 -3.57 4.03 7.91
C MET A 62 -3.32 2.84 6.99
N ILE A 63 -4.26 2.61 6.09
CA ILE A 63 -4.19 1.58 5.05
C ILE A 63 -4.54 2.24 3.72
N TRP A 64 -3.67 2.06 2.74
CA TRP A 64 -3.98 2.36 1.34
C TRP A 64 -4.17 1.05 0.62
N ALA A 65 -5.34 0.84 0.04
CA ALA A 65 -5.63 -0.36 -0.72
C ALA A 65 -6.43 -0.03 -1.98
N GLY A 66 -6.09 -0.66 -3.09
CA GLY A 66 -6.67 -0.32 -4.38
C GLY A 66 -6.65 -1.46 -5.38
N GLY A 67 -7.38 -1.25 -6.46
CA GLY A 67 -7.44 -2.09 -7.66
C GLY A 67 -6.67 -1.45 -8.82
N ASP A 68 -7.19 -1.60 -10.02
CA ASP A 68 -6.50 -1.11 -11.23
C ASP A 68 -6.62 0.42 -11.38
N TYR A 69 -7.69 1.06 -10.92
CA TYR A 69 -7.89 2.51 -11.12
C TYR A 69 -8.27 3.28 -9.86
N LEU A 70 -8.74 2.58 -8.82
CA LEU A 70 -9.20 3.18 -7.58
C LEU A 70 -8.26 2.79 -6.44
N LEU A 71 -7.78 3.80 -5.72
CA LEU A 71 -7.07 3.65 -4.46
C LEU A 71 -7.93 4.22 -3.33
N THR A 72 -8.29 3.42 -2.35
CA THR A 72 -9.01 3.88 -1.14
C THR A 72 -8.04 4.02 0.02
N ILE A 73 -8.22 5.08 0.79
CA ILE A 73 -7.48 5.41 2.00
C ILE A 73 -8.39 5.09 3.18
N TYR A 74 -7.90 4.29 4.12
CA TYR A 74 -8.60 3.97 5.35
C TYR A 74 -7.78 4.46 6.55
N ASP A 75 -8.46 5.05 7.53
CA ASP A 75 -7.94 5.26 8.88
C ASP A 75 -8.66 4.31 9.82
N SER A 76 -7.92 3.42 10.47
CA SER A 76 -8.47 2.51 11.47
C SER A 76 -9.63 1.67 10.92
N CYS A 77 -9.49 1.22 9.68
CA CYS A 77 -10.49 0.45 8.91
C CYS A 77 -11.79 1.21 8.60
N LYS A 78 -11.79 2.55 8.66
CA LYS A 78 -12.89 3.41 8.20
C LYS A 78 -12.45 4.15 6.95
N ASP A 79 -13.38 4.35 6.03
CA ASP A 79 -13.13 5.12 4.81
C ASP A 79 -12.73 6.55 5.18
N ALA A 80 -11.59 6.99 4.66
CA ALA A 80 -11.02 8.32 4.91
C ALA A 80 -10.83 9.12 3.60
N GLY A 81 -11.09 8.51 2.44
CA GLY A 81 -10.95 9.15 1.14
C GLY A 81 -10.48 8.19 0.05
N PHE A 82 -10.43 8.68 -1.18
CA PHE A 82 -10.01 7.88 -2.33
C PHE A 82 -9.34 8.70 -3.42
N VAL A 83 -8.59 8.01 -4.28
CA VAL A 83 -7.96 8.54 -5.47
C VAL A 83 -8.38 7.70 -6.67
N MET A 84 -8.85 8.38 -7.72
CA MET A 84 -9.03 7.76 -9.03
C MET A 84 -7.83 8.10 -9.91
N SER A 85 -7.04 7.09 -10.25
CA SER A 85 -5.93 7.24 -11.18
C SER A 85 -6.46 7.39 -12.61
N PRO A 86 -5.94 8.32 -13.42
CA PRO A 86 -6.33 8.47 -14.83
C PRO A 86 -6.03 7.24 -15.69
N ASP A 87 -5.07 6.42 -15.27
CA ASP A 87 -4.67 5.19 -15.93
C ASP A 87 -4.35 4.09 -14.89
N ARG A 88 -4.05 2.88 -15.34
CA ARG A 88 -3.88 1.71 -14.50
C ARG A 88 -2.75 1.89 -13.49
N ILE A 89 -3.05 1.60 -12.23
CA ILE A 89 -2.12 1.53 -11.10
C ILE A 89 -1.39 0.19 -11.18
N ASN A 90 -0.07 0.27 -11.31
CA ASN A 90 0.80 -0.90 -11.33
C ASN A 90 1.41 -1.17 -9.95
N ASP A 91 1.78 -0.11 -9.23
CA ASP A 91 2.37 -0.20 -7.90
C ASP A 91 2.07 1.05 -7.05
N LEU A 92 2.20 0.91 -5.74
CA LEU A 92 1.89 1.92 -4.75
C LEU A 92 2.94 1.96 -3.64
N GLN A 93 3.39 3.16 -3.29
CA GLN A 93 4.15 3.43 -2.07
C GLN A 93 3.56 4.65 -1.35
N CYS A 94 3.88 4.81 -0.06
CA CYS A 94 3.49 5.98 0.71
C CYS A 94 4.69 6.59 1.41
N ALA A 95 4.86 7.91 1.31
CA ALA A 95 5.91 8.65 2.02
C ALA A 95 5.47 10.10 2.29
N ALA A 96 6.10 10.70 3.30
CA ALA A 96 5.96 12.13 3.55
C ALA A 96 6.84 12.89 2.54
N VAL A 97 6.21 13.56 1.56
CA VAL A 97 6.92 14.24 0.45
C VAL A 97 7.18 15.72 0.76
N ALA A 98 6.32 16.35 1.58
CA ALA A 98 6.43 17.77 1.94
C ALA A 98 7.26 18.01 3.21
N GLY A 99 7.82 16.97 3.82
CA GLY A 99 8.70 17.04 5.01
C GLY A 99 8.38 15.98 6.08
N PRO A 100 9.27 15.76 7.07
CA PRO A 100 9.19 14.61 7.98
C PRO A 100 7.93 14.52 8.85
N GLN A 101 7.26 15.66 9.09
CA GLN A 101 6.07 15.76 9.94
C GLN A 101 4.79 15.95 9.12
N THR A 102 4.87 15.78 7.80
CA THR A 102 3.70 15.91 6.91
C THR A 102 2.96 14.59 6.77
N PRO A 103 1.63 14.61 6.54
CA PRO A 103 0.88 13.40 6.24
C PRO A 103 1.50 12.64 5.05
N LEU A 104 1.40 11.31 5.09
CA LEU A 104 1.88 10.49 3.99
C LEU A 104 1.09 10.79 2.72
N CYS A 105 1.81 10.96 1.63
CA CYS A 105 1.28 11.05 0.28
C CYS A 105 1.25 9.65 -0.36
N SER A 106 0.25 9.39 -1.19
CA SER A 106 0.18 8.20 -2.04
C SER A 106 1.04 8.42 -3.27
N ILE A 107 2.04 7.57 -3.49
CA ILE A 107 2.92 7.60 -4.66
C ILE A 107 2.54 6.42 -5.55
N VAL A 108 1.97 6.72 -6.71
CA VAL A 108 1.30 5.77 -7.60
C VAL A 108 2.10 5.63 -8.89
N ALA A 109 2.51 4.41 -9.20
CA ALA A 109 3.11 4.04 -10.48
C ALA A 109 2.02 3.71 -11.48
N CYS A 110 1.99 4.43 -12.59
CA CYS A 110 0.93 4.31 -13.58
C CYS A 110 1.45 3.71 -14.89
N GLN A 111 0.56 2.99 -15.58
CA GLN A 111 0.83 2.34 -16.86
C GLN A 111 1.02 3.37 -18.01
N ASP A 112 0.46 4.56 -17.89
CA ASP A 112 0.58 5.68 -18.84
C ASP A 112 1.89 6.48 -18.72
N ARG A 113 2.95 5.87 -18.18
CA ARG A 113 4.30 6.45 -18.06
C ARG A 113 4.36 7.68 -17.16
N HIS A 114 3.58 7.68 -16.09
CA HIS A 114 3.64 8.71 -15.05
C HIS A 114 3.83 8.10 -13.66
N ILE A 115 4.59 8.80 -12.83
CA ILE A 115 4.53 8.66 -11.37
C ILE A 115 3.67 9.78 -10.84
N ARG A 116 2.63 9.47 -10.07
CA ARG A 116 1.72 10.47 -9.49
C ARG A 116 1.81 10.46 -7.98
N VAL A 117 1.85 11.64 -7.38
CA VAL A 117 1.88 11.85 -5.94
C VAL A 117 0.58 12.53 -5.55
N TYR A 118 -0.17 11.93 -4.63
CA TYR A 118 -1.42 12.47 -4.11
C TYR A 118 -1.29 12.80 -2.63
N SER A 119 -1.75 13.99 -2.24
CA SER A 119 -1.91 14.38 -0.84
C SER A 119 -3.39 14.29 -0.49
N GLY A 120 -3.76 13.25 0.28
CA GLY A 120 -5.15 12.83 0.40
C GLY A 120 -5.70 12.44 -0.98
N GLU A 121 -6.75 13.12 -1.42
CA GLU A 121 -7.42 12.89 -2.71
C GLU A 121 -6.87 13.77 -3.85
N GLN A 122 -6.06 14.78 -3.51
CA GLN A 122 -5.63 15.80 -4.46
C GLN A 122 -4.29 15.42 -5.10
N LEU A 123 -4.22 15.52 -6.44
CA LEU A 123 -2.96 15.36 -7.16
C LEU A 123 -2.01 16.49 -6.77
N TYR A 124 -0.89 16.11 -6.16
CA TYR A 124 0.13 17.05 -5.68
C TYR A 124 1.24 17.23 -6.72
N HIS A 125 1.77 16.13 -7.25
CA HIS A 125 2.77 16.15 -8.32
C HIS A 125 2.54 15.01 -9.31
N GLN A 126 2.99 15.22 -10.56
CA GLN A 126 3.11 14.17 -11.55
C GLN A 126 4.45 14.30 -12.28
N TYR A 127 5.07 13.16 -12.56
CA TYR A 127 6.37 13.07 -13.22
C TYR A 127 6.26 12.15 -14.43
N PRO A 128 6.47 12.66 -15.66
CA PRO A 128 6.56 11.79 -16.82
C PRO A 128 7.86 10.99 -16.76
N VAL A 129 7.81 9.76 -17.27
CA VAL A 129 8.96 8.86 -17.44
C VAL A 129 8.92 8.23 -18.83
N ASP A 130 10.01 7.59 -19.25
CA ASP A 130 10.12 7.07 -20.62
C ASP A 130 9.29 5.81 -20.89
N GLY A 131 8.83 5.12 -19.84
CA GLY A 131 8.09 3.86 -19.96
C GLY A 131 7.10 3.61 -18.81
N PRO A 132 6.22 2.60 -18.94
CA PRO A 132 5.27 2.25 -17.89
C PRO A 132 6.00 1.94 -16.58
N VAL A 133 5.56 2.54 -15.48
CA VAL A 133 6.20 2.29 -14.18
C VAL A 133 5.56 1.04 -13.59
N THR A 134 6.35 -0.02 -13.42
CA THR A 134 5.83 -1.32 -12.94
C THR A 134 6.08 -1.59 -11.46
N ALA A 135 7.01 -0.86 -10.85
CA ALA A 135 7.36 -0.99 -9.44
C ALA A 135 7.94 0.31 -8.89
N LEU A 136 7.73 0.54 -7.60
CA LEU A 136 8.28 1.63 -6.81
C LEU A 136 8.98 1.06 -5.58
N GLY A 137 10.10 1.65 -5.21
CA GLY A 137 10.81 1.29 -3.99
C GLY A 137 11.61 2.46 -3.46
N PHE A 138 11.68 2.58 -2.14
CA PHE A 138 12.56 3.55 -1.50
C PHE A 138 13.98 3.02 -1.52
N LEU A 139 14.89 3.78 -2.15
CA LEU A 139 16.31 3.53 -2.04
C LEU A 139 16.74 3.85 -0.60
N ARG A 140 17.17 2.83 0.13
CA ARG A 140 17.91 3.05 1.38
C ARG A 140 19.37 3.26 1.03
N GLU A 141 19.83 4.50 1.10
CA GLU A 141 21.26 4.75 1.13
C GLU A 141 21.82 4.14 2.41
N ARG A 142 22.82 3.25 2.28
CA ARG A 142 23.63 2.86 3.43
C ARG A 142 24.39 4.11 3.86
N VAL A 143 24.00 4.69 4.99
CA VAL A 143 24.87 5.65 5.68
C VAL A 143 26.09 4.84 6.15
N PRO A 144 27.32 5.12 5.67
CA PRO A 144 28.51 4.43 6.16
C PRO A 144 28.64 4.68 7.66
N GLY A 145 28.61 3.62 8.47
CA GLY A 145 28.82 3.70 9.92
C GLY A 145 27.59 3.49 10.81
N SER A 146 26.37 3.33 10.26
CA SER A 146 25.24 2.86 11.07
C SER A 146 25.29 1.34 11.23
N GLN A 147 25.79 0.88 12.37
CA GLN A 147 25.68 -0.51 12.79
C GLN A 147 24.21 -0.82 13.09
N LEU A 148 23.63 -1.72 12.30
CA LEU A 148 22.60 -2.64 12.80
C LEU A 148 23.30 -3.84 13.42
#